data_AF-R7UWU7-F1
#
_entry.id   AF-R7UWU7-F1
#
_cell.length_a   1.000
_cell.length_b   1.000
_cell.length_c   1.000
_cell.angle_alpha   90.00
_cell.angle_beta   90.00
_cell.angle_gamma   90.00
#
_symmetry.space_group_name_H-M   'P 1'
#
loop_
_entity.id
_entity.type
_entity.pdbx_description
1 polymer ?
#
loop_
_entity_poly.entity_id
_entity_poly.type
_entity_poly.pdbx_seq_one_letter_code
_entity_poly.pdbx_strand_id
1 'polypeptide(L)'
;EVSVCQCAAELSTGKLLPGQEEVDEWQSVHTGVPVFVLDTGEGLRPRQLQVVLADNDTAFPLWQNRICYLSNYTSMTASEHSFFLSESLSMKAKLTFKDDDEAAKFHSWFKDATSDPNDELWKVSSKKNAKKKISKHKRSKLDKNAISSPCNFAHITRIEIFSEQLKRQFRHSMADEPTGDAPAMADFRPRLPTS
;
A
#
# COMPACT_ATOMS: atom_id res chain seq x y z
N GLU A 1 -12.64 6.87 -1.96
CA GLU A 1 -13.48 5.67 -1.78
C GLU A 1 -12.60 4.44 -1.81
N VAL A 2 -13.02 3.37 -1.13
CA VAL A 2 -12.28 2.11 -1.05
C VAL A 2 -13.27 0.96 -1.25
N SER A 3 -12.93 0.02 -2.12
CA SER A 3 -13.69 -1.23 -2.33
C SER A 3 -12.78 -2.41 -2.05
N VAL A 4 -13.22 -3.31 -1.18
CA VAL A 4 -12.45 -4.46 -0.70
C VAL A 4 -13.16 -5.73 -1.17
N CYS A 5 -12.42 -6.62 -1.82
CA CYS A 5 -12.94 -7.94 -2.16
C CYS A 5 -13.07 -8.78 -0.89
N GLN A 6 -14.16 -9.55 -0.72
CA GLN A 6 -14.33 -10.38 0.48
C GLN A 6 -13.64 -11.75 0.36
N CYS A 7 -12.90 -11.98 -0.74
CA CYS A 7 -12.08 -13.17 -0.92
C CYS A 7 -10.61 -12.79 -1.19
N ALA A 8 -9.72 -13.75 -0.93
CA ALA A 8 -8.33 -13.61 -1.32
C ALA A 8 -8.15 -13.91 -2.82
N ALA A 9 -7.13 -13.33 -3.42
CA ALA A 9 -6.68 -13.63 -4.77
C ALA A 9 -5.17 -13.82 -4.82
N GLU A 10 -4.74 -14.58 -5.81
CA GLU A 10 -3.35 -14.72 -6.20
C GLU A 10 -3.04 -13.72 -7.32
N LEU A 11 -1.95 -12.99 -7.17
CA LEU A 11 -1.39 -12.10 -8.19
C LEU A 11 -0.30 -12.83 -8.95
N SER A 12 -0.49 -12.94 -10.26
CA SER A 12 0.55 -13.37 -11.19
C SER A 12 0.89 -12.24 -12.16
N THR A 13 2.13 -12.19 -12.60
CA THR A 13 2.58 -11.26 -13.66
C THR A 13 3.25 -12.02 -14.77
N GLY A 14 3.17 -11.51 -15.99
CA GLY A 14 3.93 -12.06 -17.10
C GLY A 14 4.17 -11.05 -18.20
N LYS A 15 5.11 -11.40 -19.07
CA LYS A 15 5.58 -10.54 -20.14
C LYS A 15 4.87 -10.89 -21.44
N LEU A 16 4.33 -9.87 -22.10
CA LEU A 16 3.73 -10.00 -23.42
C LEU A 16 4.82 -9.78 -24.48
N LEU A 17 5.05 -10.77 -25.35
CA LEU A 17 6.03 -10.63 -26.42
C LEU A 17 5.47 -9.91 -27.65
N PRO A 18 6.35 -9.32 -28.47
CA PRO A 18 6.19 -9.01 -29.87
C PRO A 18 5.00 -9.57 -30.65
N GLY A 19 3.82 -8.95 -30.68
CA GLY A 19 2.72 -9.46 -31.52
C GLY A 19 1.94 -10.66 -30.95
N GLN A 20 2.13 -10.96 -29.67
CA GLN A 20 1.23 -11.82 -28.91
C GLN A 20 0.11 -11.01 -28.25
N GLU A 21 -1.07 -11.60 -28.14
CA GLU A 21 -2.21 -11.02 -27.39
C GLU A 21 -2.33 -11.59 -25.98
N GLU A 22 -1.74 -12.77 -25.76
CA GLU A 22 -1.74 -13.51 -24.50
C GLU A 22 -0.32 -13.71 -23.97
N VAL A 23 -0.23 -13.87 -22.66
CA VAL A 23 1.03 -14.14 -21.96
C VAL A 23 1.22 -15.64 -21.87
N ASP A 24 2.32 -16.14 -22.44
CA ASP A 24 2.65 -17.57 -22.43
C ASP A 24 3.01 -18.09 -21.04
N GLU A 25 3.72 -17.28 -20.25
CA GLU A 25 4.26 -17.68 -18.95
C GLU A 25 3.86 -16.69 -17.86
N TRP A 26 3.07 -17.17 -16.90
CA TRP A 26 2.66 -16.43 -15.71
C TRP A 26 3.53 -16.80 -14.52
N GLN A 27 4.09 -15.80 -13.86
CA GLN A 27 4.83 -15.97 -12.61
C GLN A 27 3.97 -15.48 -11.44
N SER A 28 3.66 -16.37 -10.50
CA SER A 28 3.01 -16.02 -9.24
C SER A 28 3.92 -15.16 -8.38
N VAL A 29 3.36 -14.09 -7.82
CA VAL A 29 4.11 -13.07 -7.07
C VAL A 29 3.66 -13.05 -5.61
N HIS A 30 2.37 -12.83 -5.37
CA HIS A 30 1.80 -12.65 -4.03
C HIS A 30 0.39 -13.21 -3.94
N THR A 31 -0.08 -13.49 -2.73
CA THR A 31 -1.47 -13.85 -2.43
C THR A 31 -1.97 -12.94 -1.31
N GLY A 32 -3.16 -12.38 -1.46
CA GLY A 32 -3.71 -11.41 -0.50
C GLY A 32 -5.15 -11.02 -0.83
N VAL A 33 -5.66 -9.95 -0.22
CA VAL A 33 -6.99 -9.40 -0.49
C VAL A 33 -6.90 -8.28 -1.54
N PRO A 34 -7.58 -8.39 -2.68
CA PRO A 34 -7.70 -7.30 -3.64
C PRO A 34 -8.51 -6.12 -3.10
N VAL A 35 -7.98 -4.92 -3.31
CA VAL A 35 -8.59 -3.67 -2.89
C VAL A 35 -8.47 -2.66 -4.03
N PHE A 36 -9.58 -1.99 -4.36
CA PHE A 36 -9.54 -0.77 -5.15
C PHE A 36 -9.53 0.45 -4.24
N VAL A 37 -8.63 1.38 -4.54
CA VAL A 37 -8.54 2.68 -3.87
C VAL A 37 -8.78 3.76 -4.91
N LEU A 38 -9.90 4.48 -4.77
CA LEU A 38 -10.25 5.61 -5.61
C LEU A 38 -10.05 6.90 -4.85
N ASP A 39 -9.00 7.64 -5.17
CA ASP A 39 -8.84 9.02 -4.75
C ASP A 39 -9.81 9.89 -5.56
N THR A 40 -10.71 10.58 -4.87
CA THR A 40 -11.70 11.48 -5.50
C THR A 40 -11.07 12.76 -6.06
N GLY A 41 -9.83 13.06 -5.65
CA GLY A 41 -9.12 14.27 -6.06
C GLY A 41 -9.47 15.51 -5.23
N GLU A 42 -10.12 15.34 -4.08
CA GLU A 42 -10.40 16.45 -3.17
C GLU A 42 -9.09 17.08 -2.62
N GLY A 43 -9.00 18.41 -2.72
CA GLY A 43 -7.85 19.19 -2.25
C GLY A 43 -6.67 19.22 -3.24
N LEU A 44 -5.51 18.74 -2.80
CA LEU A 44 -4.25 18.76 -3.58
C LEU A 44 -3.92 17.42 -4.25
N ARG A 45 -4.71 16.37 -4.00
CA ARG A 45 -4.47 15.04 -4.55
C ARG A 45 -5.08 14.93 -5.94
N PRO A 46 -4.40 14.27 -6.91
CA PRO A 46 -5.04 13.98 -8.19
C PRO A 46 -6.12 12.93 -8.00
N ARG A 47 -7.18 13.01 -8.81
CA ARG A 47 -8.12 11.91 -8.97
C ARG A 47 -7.41 10.70 -9.59
N GLN A 48 -7.41 9.56 -8.91
CA GLN A 48 -6.72 8.34 -9.36
C GLN A 48 -7.37 7.08 -8.79
N LEU A 49 -7.33 5.99 -9.57
CA LEU A 49 -7.75 4.65 -9.17
C LEU A 49 -6.51 3.77 -9.08
N GLN A 50 -6.41 3.00 -8.01
CA GLN A 50 -5.34 2.04 -7.79
C GLN A 50 -5.95 0.69 -7.45
N VAL A 51 -5.33 -0.37 -7.96
CA VAL A 51 -5.54 -1.73 -7.48
C VAL A 51 -4.39 -2.06 -6.53
N VAL A 52 -4.73 -2.59 -5.37
CA VAL A 52 -3.81 -2.98 -4.30
C VAL A 52 -4.10 -4.42 -3.94
N LEU A 53 -3.05 -5.21 -3.76
CA LEU A 53 -3.15 -6.50 -3.10
C LEU A 53 -2.63 -6.33 -1.68
N ALA A 54 -3.50 -6.46 -0.69
CA ALA A 54 -3.16 -6.31 0.72
C ALA A 54 -2.90 -7.68 1.36
N ASP A 55 -1.99 -7.73 2.32
CA ASP A 55 -1.74 -8.90 3.14
C ASP A 55 -2.97 -9.23 4.01
N ASN A 56 -3.31 -10.53 4.12
CA ASN A 56 -4.52 -10.95 4.83
C ASN A 56 -4.46 -10.68 6.34
N ASP A 57 -3.27 -10.77 6.93
CA ASP A 57 -3.10 -10.70 8.39
C ASP A 57 -2.84 -9.27 8.86
N THR A 58 -2.02 -8.52 8.11
CA THR A 58 -1.59 -7.17 8.50
C THR A 58 -2.33 -6.04 7.80
N ALA A 59 -3.08 -6.36 6.74
CA ALA A 59 -3.70 -5.38 5.83
C ALA A 59 -2.70 -4.40 5.19
N PHE A 60 -1.39 -4.70 5.23
CA PHE A 60 -0.39 -3.90 4.54
C PHE A 60 -0.37 -4.20 3.05
N PRO A 61 -0.10 -3.19 2.19
CA PRO A 61 0.00 -3.41 0.75
C PRO A 61 1.20 -4.30 0.45
N LEU A 62 0.94 -5.49 -0.12
CA LEU A 62 1.97 -6.36 -0.71
C LEU A 62 2.38 -5.84 -2.08
N TRP A 63 1.40 -5.35 -2.84
CA TRP A 63 1.60 -4.87 -4.20
C TRP A 63 0.54 -3.83 -4.56
N GLN A 64 0.87 -2.91 -5.45
CA GLN A 64 -0.06 -1.90 -5.95
C GLN A 64 0.26 -1.50 -7.40
N ASN A 65 -0.78 -1.15 -8.15
CA ASN A 65 -0.64 -0.56 -9.48
C ASN A 65 -1.72 0.49 -9.71
N ARG A 66 -1.36 1.56 -10.40
CA ARG A 66 -2.31 2.56 -10.85
C ARG A 66 -3.11 2.02 -12.03
N ILE A 67 -4.42 2.22 -12.01
CA ILE A 67 -5.27 1.99 -13.17
C ILE A 67 -5.34 3.28 -14.00
N CYS A 68 -5.07 3.15 -15.30
CA CYS A 68 -5.18 4.24 -16.26
C CYS A 68 -5.83 3.74 -17.56
N TYR A 69 -6.00 4.63 -18.53
CA TYR A 69 -6.63 4.31 -19.82
C TYR A 69 -5.93 3.19 -20.60
N LEU A 70 -4.67 2.90 -20.28
CA LEU A 70 -3.88 1.84 -20.93
C LEU A 70 -3.95 0.50 -20.18
N SER A 71 -4.47 0.47 -18.95
CA SER A 71 -4.49 -0.75 -18.14
C SER A 71 -5.42 -1.81 -18.72
N ASN A 72 -6.47 -1.42 -19.45
CA ASN A 72 -7.43 -2.35 -20.06
C ASN A 72 -7.88 -3.48 -19.11
N TYR A 73 -8.41 -3.09 -17.94
CA TYR A 73 -8.83 -4.04 -16.91
C TYR A 73 -10.06 -4.82 -17.37
N THR A 74 -9.95 -6.15 -17.40
CA THR A 74 -11.00 -7.03 -17.93
C THR A 74 -11.13 -8.31 -17.12
N SER A 75 -12.34 -8.88 -17.10
CA SER A 75 -12.60 -10.24 -16.59
C SER A 75 -12.34 -11.23 -17.72
N MET A 76 -11.36 -12.12 -17.55
CA MET A 76 -11.06 -13.19 -18.51
C MET A 76 -12.00 -14.39 -18.31
N THR A 77 -12.20 -14.77 -17.05
CA THR A 77 -13.10 -15.85 -16.62
C THR A 77 -13.94 -15.36 -15.43
N ALA A 78 -14.69 -16.25 -14.78
CA ALA A 78 -15.49 -15.90 -13.60
C ALA A 78 -14.61 -15.52 -12.39
N SER A 79 -13.45 -16.15 -12.23
CA SER A 79 -12.51 -15.93 -11.12
C SER A 79 -11.21 -15.26 -11.54
N GLU A 80 -11.05 -14.84 -12.79
CA GLU A 80 -9.79 -14.24 -13.25
C GLU A 80 -9.98 -12.90 -13.90
N HIS A 81 -9.27 -11.90 -13.37
CA HIS A 81 -9.18 -10.58 -13.98
C HIS A 81 -7.76 -10.34 -14.49
N SER A 82 -7.62 -9.57 -15.56
CA SER A 82 -6.31 -9.19 -16.10
C SER A 82 -6.26 -7.73 -16.51
N PHE A 83 -5.05 -7.16 -16.47
CA PHE A 83 -4.79 -5.78 -16.85
C PHE A 83 -3.30 -5.56 -17.16
N PHE A 84 -2.99 -4.55 -17.94
CA PHE A 84 -1.62 -4.07 -18.17
C PHE A 84 -1.12 -3.21 -17.01
N LEU A 85 0.17 -3.35 -16.71
CA LEU A 85 0.82 -2.53 -15.70
C LEU A 85 0.98 -1.10 -16.20
N SER A 86 0.76 -0.12 -15.31
CA SER A 86 0.87 1.29 -15.68
C SER A 86 2.30 1.71 -16.04
N GLU A 87 3.29 1.02 -15.48
CA GLU A 87 4.71 1.25 -15.75
C GLU A 87 5.18 0.65 -17.08
N SER A 88 4.49 -0.39 -17.58
CA SER A 88 4.91 -1.11 -18.79
C SER A 88 3.75 -1.87 -19.44
N LEU A 89 3.40 -1.48 -20.67
CA LEU A 89 2.40 -2.18 -21.48
C LEU A 89 2.87 -3.53 -22.03
N SER A 90 4.17 -3.83 -21.89
CA SER A 90 4.71 -5.16 -22.20
C SER A 90 4.54 -6.15 -21.05
N MET A 91 3.97 -5.70 -19.91
CA MET A 91 3.71 -6.55 -18.76
C MET A 91 2.22 -6.55 -18.44
N LYS A 92 1.68 -7.75 -18.21
CA LYS A 92 0.30 -7.98 -17.79
C LYS A 92 0.31 -8.56 -16.38
N ALA A 93 -0.65 -8.15 -15.59
CA ALA A 93 -0.98 -8.75 -14.31
C ALA A 93 -2.30 -9.51 -14.43
N LYS A 94 -2.41 -10.58 -13.66
CA LYS A 94 -3.61 -11.39 -13.50
C LYS A 94 -3.89 -11.56 -12.02
N LEU A 95 -5.15 -11.37 -11.65
CA LEU A 95 -5.68 -11.70 -10.33
C LEU A 95 -6.56 -12.94 -10.48
N THR A 96 -6.22 -14.01 -9.77
CA THR A 96 -7.02 -15.24 -9.70
C THR A 96 -7.67 -15.31 -8.32
N PHE A 97 -8.98 -15.11 -8.27
CA PHE A 97 -9.80 -15.02 -7.07
C PHE A 97 -10.19 -16.41 -6.57
N LYS A 98 -10.34 -16.58 -5.26
CA LYS A 98 -10.80 -17.84 -4.65
C LYS A 98 -12.30 -18.07 -4.77
N ASP A 99 -13.07 -17.03 -5.07
CA ASP A 99 -14.53 -17.06 -5.12
C ASP A 99 -15.01 -16.24 -6.35
N ASP A 100 -15.80 -16.87 -7.21
CA ASP A 100 -16.32 -16.30 -8.45
C ASP A 100 -17.33 -15.18 -8.20
N ASP A 101 -18.17 -15.29 -7.17
CA ASP A 101 -19.20 -14.29 -6.84
C ASP A 101 -18.54 -13.00 -6.34
N GLU A 102 -17.51 -13.13 -5.51
CA GLU A 102 -16.72 -11.98 -5.02
C GLU A 102 -15.89 -11.34 -6.13
N ALA A 103 -15.34 -12.12 -7.05
CA ALA A 103 -14.69 -11.61 -8.26
C ALA A 103 -15.66 -10.78 -9.11
N ALA A 104 -16.86 -11.31 -9.36
CA ALA A 104 -17.89 -10.61 -10.13
C ALA A 104 -18.32 -9.29 -9.47
N LYS A 105 -18.53 -9.26 -8.15
CA LYS A 105 -18.84 -8.03 -7.40
C LYS A 105 -17.71 -7.01 -7.50
N PHE A 106 -16.47 -7.46 -7.35
CA PHE A 106 -15.28 -6.62 -7.46
C PHE A 106 -15.16 -5.99 -8.86
N HIS A 107 -15.46 -6.77 -9.90
CA HIS A 107 -15.49 -6.27 -11.28
C HIS A 107 -16.68 -5.33 -11.55
N SER A 108 -17.85 -5.60 -10.97
CA SER A 108 -19.02 -4.71 -11.07
C SER A 108 -18.71 -3.34 -10.48
N TRP A 109 -18.13 -3.31 -9.28
CA TRP A 109 -17.70 -2.06 -8.66
C TRP A 109 -16.72 -1.29 -9.55
N PHE A 110 -15.76 -1.99 -10.16
CA PHE A 110 -14.84 -1.38 -11.11
C PHE A 110 -15.58 -0.73 -12.29
N LYS A 111 -16.53 -1.44 -12.92
CA LYS A 111 -17.34 -0.89 -14.02
C LYS A 111 -18.12 0.33 -13.60
N ASP A 112 -18.72 0.32 -12.42
CA ASP A 112 -19.48 1.47 -11.92
C ASP A 112 -18.57 2.68 -11.69
N ALA A 113 -17.42 2.47 -11.03
CA ALA A 113 -16.42 3.50 -10.77
C ALA A 113 -15.76 4.06 -12.05
N THR A 114 -15.81 3.31 -13.16
CA THR A 114 -15.17 3.64 -14.44
C THR A 114 -16.17 3.95 -15.56
N SER A 115 -17.46 4.03 -15.23
CA SER A 115 -18.56 4.14 -16.19
C SER A 115 -18.55 5.45 -17.00
N ASP A 116 -18.01 6.54 -16.46
CA ASP A 116 -17.88 7.81 -17.17
C ASP A 116 -16.57 7.87 -17.98
N PRO A 117 -16.64 7.84 -19.32
CA PRO A 117 -15.45 7.93 -20.17
C PRO A 117 -14.80 9.34 -20.16
N ASN A 118 -15.51 10.38 -19.71
CA ASN A 118 -14.98 11.74 -19.60
C ASN A 118 -14.41 12.07 -18.21
N ASP A 119 -14.38 11.08 -17.32
CA ASP A 119 -13.82 11.22 -15.97
C ASP A 119 -12.35 11.68 -16.03
N GLU A 120 -11.96 12.53 -15.07
CA GLU A 120 -10.57 12.94 -14.86
C GLU A 120 -9.61 11.77 -14.66
N LEU A 121 -10.13 10.63 -14.19
CA LEU A 121 -9.38 9.38 -14.04
C LEU A 121 -8.64 8.98 -15.33
N TRP A 122 -9.24 9.25 -16.50
CA TRP A 122 -8.70 8.87 -17.81
C TRP A 122 -7.83 9.93 -18.44
N LYS A 123 -7.78 11.14 -17.86
CA LYS A 123 -6.97 12.24 -18.41
C LYS A 123 -5.50 11.86 -18.30
N VAL A 124 -4.89 11.56 -19.44
CA VAL A 124 -3.43 11.50 -19.59
C VAL A 124 -2.92 12.85 -19.13
N SER A 125 -2.09 12.88 -18.09
CA SER A 125 -1.70 14.13 -17.44
C SER A 125 -1.20 15.10 -18.50
N SER A 126 -2.02 16.06 -18.89
CA SER A 126 -1.55 17.17 -19.68
C SER A 126 -0.78 18.02 -18.69
N LYS A 127 0.54 17.82 -18.64
CA LYS A 127 1.45 18.85 -18.12
C LYS A 127 1.43 20.04 -19.08
N LYS A 128 0.24 20.56 -19.40
CA LYS A 128 0.11 21.83 -20.07
C LYS A 128 0.45 22.83 -18.99
N ASN A 129 1.55 23.54 -19.22
CA ASN A 129 2.10 24.62 -18.42
C ASN A 129 1.02 25.65 -18.04
N ALA A 130 0.15 25.33 -17.09
CA ALA A 130 -0.61 26.32 -16.39
C ALA A 130 0.40 26.93 -15.41
N LYS A 131 1.16 27.91 -15.91
CA LYS A 131 1.67 29.01 -15.09
C LYS A 131 0.43 29.69 -14.49
N LYS A 132 -0.23 29.04 -13.52
CA LYS A 132 -1.14 29.71 -12.62
C LYS A 132 -0.25 30.75 -11.97
N LYS A 133 -0.51 32.02 -12.29
CA LYS A 133 0.00 33.15 -11.52
C LYS A 133 -0.50 32.90 -10.10
N ILE A 134 0.31 32.20 -9.30
CA ILE A 134 0.14 32.14 -7.86
C ILE A 134 0.33 33.60 -7.46
N SER A 135 -0.78 34.32 -7.26
CA SER A 135 -0.73 35.52 -6.46
C SER A 135 -0.04 35.09 -5.19
N LYS A 136 1.09 35.73 -4.89
CA LYS A 136 1.84 35.50 -3.65
C LYS A 136 0.94 35.95 -2.50
N HIS A 137 -0.04 35.12 -2.12
CA HIS A 137 -0.63 35.21 -0.80
C HIS A 137 0.53 34.97 0.14
N LYS A 138 0.96 36.04 0.82
CA LYS A 138 1.90 35.98 1.93
C LYS A 138 1.35 34.90 2.85
N ARG A 139 2.04 33.76 2.93
CA ARG A 139 1.74 32.74 3.93
C ARG A 139 1.90 33.46 5.26
N SER A 140 0.79 33.81 5.92
CA SER A 140 0.89 34.16 7.33
C SER A 140 1.48 32.93 7.99
N LYS A 141 2.55 33.10 8.77
CA LYS A 141 3.10 31.99 9.54
C LYS A 141 1.93 31.44 10.36
N LEU A 142 1.56 30.17 10.11
CA LEU A 142 0.64 29.47 10.99
C LEU A 142 1.26 29.54 12.39
N ASP A 143 0.44 29.90 13.37
CA ASP A 143 0.89 29.93 14.75
C ASP A 143 1.41 28.54 15.12
N LYS A 144 2.52 28.46 15.86
CA LYS A 144 3.12 27.18 16.29
C LYS A 144 2.12 26.33 17.08
N ASN A 145 1.12 26.97 17.66
CA ASN A 145 0.04 26.37 18.45
C ASN A 145 -1.22 26.03 17.63
N ALA A 146 -1.23 26.29 16.31
CA ALA A 146 -2.37 25.97 15.43
C ALA A 146 -2.37 24.51 14.95
N ILE A 147 -1.31 23.76 15.23
CA ILE A 147 -1.27 22.32 15.00
C ILE A 147 -1.91 21.67 16.23
N SER A 148 -2.95 20.86 16.01
CA SER A 148 -3.70 20.13 17.03
C SER A 148 -2.80 19.62 18.16
N SER A 149 -3.23 19.82 19.40
CA SER A 149 -2.70 19.16 20.59
C SER A 149 -2.43 17.67 20.31
N PRO A 150 -1.32 17.11 20.81
CA PRO A 150 -0.72 15.89 20.27
C PRO A 150 -1.71 14.74 20.24
N CYS A 151 -1.90 14.22 19.03
CA CYS A 151 -2.57 12.96 18.76
C CYS A 151 -1.72 11.81 19.34
N ASN A 152 -2.08 11.32 20.52
CA ASN A 152 -1.77 10.00 21.10
C ASN A 152 -0.47 9.30 20.64
N PHE A 153 0.67 9.98 20.66
CA PHE A 153 1.96 9.30 20.54
C PHE A 153 2.27 8.63 21.87
N ALA A 154 1.98 7.32 21.94
CA ALA A 154 2.45 6.48 23.02
C ALA A 154 3.88 6.05 22.72
N HIS A 155 4.82 6.44 23.58
CA HIS A 155 6.18 5.92 23.51
C HIS A 155 6.19 4.51 24.14
N ILE A 156 6.06 3.47 23.31
CA ILE A 156 6.09 2.09 23.78
C ILE A 156 7.54 1.74 24.10
N THR A 157 7.95 1.92 25.36
CA THR A 157 9.29 1.54 25.83
C THR A 157 9.40 0.08 26.23
N ARG A 158 8.26 -0.62 26.38
CA ARG A 158 8.18 -2.03 26.75
C ARG A 158 6.93 -2.66 26.14
N ILE A 159 7.10 -3.83 25.52
CA ILE A 159 6.00 -4.67 25.05
C ILE A 159 5.88 -5.80 26.07
N GLU A 160 4.80 -5.82 26.86
CA GLU A 160 4.52 -6.94 27.76
C GLU A 160 3.79 -8.04 26.97
N ILE A 161 4.45 -9.20 26.85
CA ILE A 161 3.84 -10.38 26.24
C ILE A 161 2.93 -11.04 27.29
N PHE A 162 1.62 -10.85 27.21
CA PHE A 162 0.68 -11.41 28.19
C PHE A 162 0.40 -12.92 28.04
N SER A 163 0.85 -13.52 26.93
CA SER A 163 0.71 -14.96 26.71
C SER A 163 1.85 -15.74 27.36
N GLU A 164 1.51 -16.58 28.35
CA GLU A 164 2.46 -17.52 28.97
C GLU A 164 3.02 -18.54 27.98
N GLN A 165 2.28 -18.84 26.90
CA GLN A 165 2.75 -19.73 25.84
C GLN A 165 3.85 -19.07 25.00
N LEU A 166 3.65 -17.80 24.60
CA LEU A 166 4.67 -17.02 23.88
C LEU A 166 5.89 -16.70 24.75
N LYS A 167 5.70 -16.38 26.04
CA LYS A 167 6.81 -16.21 27.00
C LYS A 167 7.70 -17.45 27.08
N ARG A 168 7.12 -18.65 27.04
CA ARG A 168 7.88 -19.91 27.09
C ARG A 168 8.67 -20.16 25.82
N GLN A 169 8.09 -19.90 24.65
CA GLN A 169 8.80 -20.02 23.38
C GLN A 169 10.00 -19.06 23.27
N PHE A 170 9.84 -17.80 23.69
CA PHE A 170 10.92 -16.82 23.66
C PHE A 170 12.03 -17.09 24.68
N ARG A 171 11.74 -17.71 25.84
CA ARG A 171 12.80 -18.09 26.80
C ARG A 171 13.70 -19.22 26.29
N HIS A 172 13.16 -20.13 25.49
CA HIS A 172 13.98 -21.21 24.91
C HIS A 172 14.92 -20.73 23.81
N SER A 173 14.70 -19.55 23.21
CA SER A 173 15.57 -19.03 22.15
C SER A 173 16.74 -18.16 22.65
N MET A 174 16.88 -17.92 23.96
CA MET A 174 17.95 -17.08 24.53
C MET A 174 18.78 -17.79 25.61
N ALA A 175 18.61 -19.11 25.79
CA ALA A 175 19.30 -19.87 26.84
C ALA A 175 20.60 -20.55 26.33
N ASP A 176 21.35 -19.89 25.46
CA ASP A 176 22.72 -20.28 25.10
C ASP A 176 23.59 -19.02 25.02
N GLU A 177 24.19 -18.62 26.13
CA GLU A 177 25.45 -17.85 26.19
C GLU A 177 26.09 -18.10 27.57
N PRO A 178 27.38 -18.52 27.64
CA PRO A 178 28.03 -18.92 28.87
C PRO A 178 28.47 -17.71 29.72
N THR A 179 28.39 -17.87 31.05
CA THR A 179 28.90 -16.94 32.06
C THR A 179 30.39 -16.64 31.88
N GLY A 180 30.69 -15.41 31.47
CA GLY A 180 32.04 -14.83 31.43
C GLY A 180 32.10 -13.54 32.26
N ASP A 181 33.16 -13.43 33.06
CA ASP A 181 33.38 -12.46 34.14
C ASP A 181 33.16 -10.98 33.78
N ALA A 182 32.52 -10.24 34.71
CA ALA A 182 32.36 -8.80 34.65
C ALA A 182 33.59 -8.07 35.23
N PRO A 183 34.20 -7.08 34.54
CA PRO A 183 35.14 -6.17 35.16
C PRO A 183 34.43 -4.97 35.82
N ALA A 184 35.04 -4.49 36.90
CA ALA A 184 34.52 -3.51 37.85
C ALA A 184 34.18 -2.13 37.25
N MET A 185 33.07 -1.56 37.72
CA MET A 185 32.62 -0.19 37.48
C MET A 185 33.62 0.85 38.02
N ALA A 186 34.05 1.77 37.17
CA ALA A 186 34.73 3.00 37.58
C ALA A 186 33.69 4.13 37.78
N ASP A 187 33.68 4.71 38.97
CA ASP A 187 32.86 5.85 39.38
C ASP A 187 33.12 7.10 38.53
N PHE A 188 32.13 7.54 37.75
CA PHE A 188 32.10 8.87 37.14
C PHE A 188 31.20 9.80 37.97
N ARG A 189 31.81 10.67 38.79
CA ARG A 189 31.10 11.78 39.44
C ARG A 189 31.02 12.99 38.49
N PRO A 190 29.84 13.63 38.31
CA PRO A 190 29.74 14.87 37.54
C PRO A 190 30.19 16.08 38.39
N ARG A 191 31.03 16.96 37.82
CA ARG A 191 31.34 18.27 38.40
C ARG A 191 30.26 19.27 38.02
N LEU A 192 29.71 19.95 39.03
CA LEU A 192 28.83 21.12 38.85
C LEU A 192 29.66 22.35 38.43
N PRO A 193 29.06 23.28 37.66
CA PRO A 193 29.72 24.51 37.25
C PRO A 193 29.62 25.57 38.35
N THR A 194 30.71 26.29 38.61
CA THR A 194 30.69 27.55 39.37
C THR A 194 30.64 28.73 38.41
N SER A 195 29.93 29.77 38.87
CA SER A 195 29.64 31.06 38.23
C SER A 195 30.83 31.75 37.56
#